data_AF-V9GB71-F1
#
_entry.id   AF-V9GB71-F1
#
_cell.length_a   1.000
_cell.length_b   1.000
_cell.length_c   1.000
_cell.angle_alpha   90.00
_cell.angle_beta   90.00
_cell.angle_gamma   90.00
#
_symmetry.space_group_name_H-M   'P 1'
#
loop_
_entity.id
_entity.type
_entity.pdbx_description
1 polymer ?
#
loop_
_entity_poly.entity_id
_entity_poly.type
_entity_poly.pdbx_seq_one_letter_code
_entity_poly.pdbx_strand_id
1 'polypeptide(L)'
;MTLLLFIFIFLPLLAVLINVIFPGLFFGQVKSSSLGLIGDIFHRPLWKQSLLNSVTLALGTATLGTMIGGILATIRARWDFVAARWLDMTAWVLLIAPSFMIAQGWVLFASADGLVHQWLGLTWVTSFIFSPTGSYLLCRLVNFRLLIWRLWPHRSGIFGSLGMRQD
;
A
#
# COMPACT_ATOMS: atom_id res chain seq x y z
N MET A 1 11.72 -1.19 28.34
CA MET A 1 10.82 -0.95 27.19
C MET A 1 11.12 -1.82 25.99
N THR A 2 12.37 -1.96 25.55
CA THR A 2 12.76 -2.85 24.44
C THR A 2 12.32 -4.31 24.64
N LEU A 3 12.50 -4.86 25.85
CA LEU A 3 12.08 -6.22 26.19
C LEU A 3 10.55 -6.42 26.16
N LEU A 4 9.81 -5.39 26.54
CA LEU A 4 8.34 -5.40 26.55
C LEU A 4 7.79 -5.36 25.12
N LEU A 5 8.36 -4.52 24.24
CA LEU A 5 8.07 -4.51 22.81
C LEU A 5 8.42 -5.83 22.15
N PHE A 6 9.58 -6.40 22.50
CA PHE A 6 10.01 -7.70 22.00
C PHE A 6 8.99 -8.78 22.32
N ILE A 7 8.56 -8.88 23.59
CA ILE A 7 7.52 -9.84 23.98
C ILE A 7 6.20 -9.57 23.26
N PHE A 8 5.71 -8.33 23.24
CA PHE A 8 4.41 -8.02 22.64
C PHE A 8 4.35 -8.21 21.12
N ILE A 9 5.49 -8.12 20.42
CA ILE A 9 5.55 -8.34 18.97
C ILE A 9 5.84 -9.81 18.66
N PHE A 10 6.86 -10.39 19.29
CA PHE A 10 7.31 -11.74 18.95
C PHE A 10 6.43 -12.84 19.53
N LEU A 11 5.89 -12.67 20.73
CA LEU A 11 5.05 -13.69 21.36
C LEU A 11 3.79 -14.02 20.53
N PRO A 12 2.98 -13.05 20.05
CA PRO A 12 1.83 -13.38 19.21
C PRO A 12 2.24 -13.90 17.83
N LEU A 13 3.33 -13.40 17.25
CA LEU A 13 3.87 -13.91 15.99
C LEU A 13 4.25 -15.39 16.11
N LEU A 14 4.97 -15.73 17.17
CA LEU A 14 5.41 -17.09 17.47
C LEU A 14 4.20 -17.99 17.76
N ALA A 15 3.20 -17.50 18.52
CA ALA A 15 1.95 -18.24 18.75
C ALA A 15 1.21 -18.54 17.44
N VAL A 16 1.15 -17.60 16.50
CA VAL A 16 0.55 -17.81 15.18
C VAL A 16 1.35 -18.84 14.37
N LEU A 17 2.69 -18.76 14.36
CA LEU A 17 3.54 -19.73 13.67
C LEU A 17 3.38 -21.14 14.23
N ILE A 18 3.34 -21.29 15.56
CA ILE A 18 3.07 -22.59 16.21
C ILE A 18 1.69 -23.11 15.82
N ASN A 19 0.66 -22.24 15.75
CA ASN A 19 -0.69 -22.63 15.38
C ASN A 19 -0.76 -23.12 13.91
N VAL A 20 0.01 -22.52 13.00
CA VAL A 20 0.10 -22.98 11.60
C VAL A 20 0.70 -24.38 11.50
N ILE A 21 1.71 -24.70 12.30
CA ILE A 21 2.35 -26.03 12.32
C ILE A 21 1.46 -27.04 13.07
N PHE A 22 0.86 -26.63 14.18
CA PHE A 22 0.00 -27.46 15.04
C PHE A 22 -1.38 -26.81 15.20
N PRO A 23 -2.29 -26.96 14.23
CA PRO A 23 -3.61 -26.37 14.31
C PRO A 23 -4.38 -26.99 15.46
N GLY A 24 -5.01 -26.13 16.28
CA GLY A 24 -5.79 -26.56 17.44
C GLY A 24 -5.01 -26.77 18.73
N LEU A 25 -3.69 -26.50 18.76
CA LEU A 25 -2.86 -26.59 19.98
C LEU A 25 -3.36 -25.65 21.10
N PHE A 26 -3.91 -24.50 20.73
CA PHE A 26 -4.49 -23.53 21.67
C PHE A 26 -5.99 -23.77 21.98
N PHE A 27 -6.66 -24.64 21.23
CA PHE A 27 -8.13 -24.86 21.32
C PHE A 27 -8.52 -26.31 21.63
N GLY A 28 -7.55 -27.17 21.98
CA GLY A 28 -7.79 -28.52 22.52
C GLY A 28 -8.14 -29.62 21.50
N GLN A 29 -7.99 -29.40 20.19
CA GLN A 29 -8.24 -30.41 19.16
C GLN A 29 -7.02 -30.61 18.26
N VAL A 30 -5.98 -31.24 18.82
CA VAL A 30 -4.72 -31.51 18.10
C VAL A 30 -4.96 -32.58 17.03
N LYS A 31 -5.29 -32.16 15.81
CA LYS A 31 -5.27 -33.03 14.62
C LYS A 31 -3.84 -33.05 14.08
N SER A 32 -3.12 -34.15 14.26
CA SER A 32 -1.69 -34.29 13.92
C SER A 32 -1.36 -34.44 12.42
N SER A 33 -2.19 -33.88 11.52
CA SER A 33 -2.06 -34.09 10.07
C SER A 33 -2.04 -32.78 9.26
N SER A 34 -1.31 -31.78 9.75
CA SER A 34 -1.28 -30.40 9.23
C SER A 34 -0.11 -30.08 8.30
N LEU A 35 0.95 -30.88 8.25
CA LEU A 35 2.04 -30.69 7.28
C LEU A 35 1.54 -30.82 5.83
N GLY A 36 0.45 -31.56 5.62
CA GLY A 36 -0.27 -31.62 4.34
C GLY A 36 -0.95 -30.29 3.96
N LEU A 37 -1.31 -29.42 4.91
CA LEU A 37 -1.97 -28.14 4.61
C LEU A 37 -1.05 -27.15 3.90
N ILE A 38 0.25 -27.12 4.25
CA ILE A 38 1.24 -26.28 3.55
C ILE A 38 1.49 -26.82 2.13
N GLY A 39 1.52 -28.15 1.96
CA GLY A 39 1.59 -28.78 0.64
C GLY A 39 0.33 -28.58 -0.20
N ASP A 40 -0.84 -28.55 0.44
CA ASP A 40 -2.15 -28.33 -0.19
C ASP A 40 -2.27 -26.94 -0.82
N ILE A 41 -1.53 -25.93 -0.32
CA ILE A 41 -1.46 -24.59 -0.95
C ILE A 41 -1.03 -24.69 -2.41
N PHE A 42 -0.10 -25.61 -2.71
CA PHE A 42 0.41 -25.82 -4.07
C PHE A 42 -0.45 -26.76 -4.91
N HIS A 43 -1.25 -27.63 -4.27
CA HIS A 43 -2.14 -28.57 -4.96
C HIS A 43 -3.53 -27.97 -5.24
N ARG A 44 -3.99 -27.01 -4.43
CA ARG A 44 -5.29 -26.37 -4.64
C ARG A 44 -5.18 -25.24 -5.67
N PRO A 45 -5.84 -25.36 -6.84
CA PRO A 45 -5.67 -24.42 -7.95
C PRO A 45 -6.05 -22.98 -7.56
N LEU A 46 -7.05 -22.82 -6.68
CA LEU A 46 -7.50 -21.50 -6.21
C LEU A 46 -6.45 -20.76 -5.38
N TRP A 47 -5.66 -21.48 -4.57
CA TRP A 47 -4.66 -20.88 -3.68
C TRP A 47 -3.44 -20.44 -4.46
N LYS A 48 -2.99 -21.28 -5.40
CA LYS A 48 -1.96 -20.93 -6.38
C LYS A 48 -2.36 -19.71 -7.21
N GLN A 49 -3.61 -19.65 -7.70
CA GLN A 49 -4.12 -18.50 -8.47
C GLN A 49 -4.09 -17.21 -7.64
N SER A 50 -4.54 -17.25 -6.39
CA SER A 50 -4.54 -16.09 -5.49
C SER A 50 -3.13 -15.61 -5.17
N LEU A 51 -2.19 -16.53 -4.97
CA LEU A 51 -0.78 -16.21 -4.71
C LEU A 51 -0.13 -15.57 -5.94
N LEU A 52 -0.33 -16.14 -7.14
CA LEU A 52 0.18 -15.57 -8.38
C LEU A 52 -0.44 -14.20 -8.68
N ASN A 53 -1.74 -14.03 -8.46
CA ASN A 53 -2.41 -12.73 -8.61
C ASN A 53 -1.78 -11.70 -7.66
N SER A 54 -1.59 -12.06 -6.38
CA SER A 54 -1.00 -11.17 -5.38
C SER A 54 0.44 -10.79 -5.70
N VAL A 55 1.27 -11.75 -6.15
CA VAL A 55 2.66 -11.50 -6.56
C VAL A 55 2.71 -10.62 -7.81
N THR A 56 1.89 -10.91 -8.82
CA THR A 56 1.80 -10.11 -10.06
C THR A 56 1.29 -8.70 -9.76
N LEU A 57 0.37 -8.57 -8.80
CA LEU A 57 -0.08 -7.29 -8.30
C LEU A 57 1.08 -6.55 -7.65
N ALA A 58 1.74 -7.14 -6.66
CA ALA A 58 2.86 -6.57 -5.92
C ALA A 58 3.98 -6.10 -6.86
N LEU A 59 4.43 -6.97 -7.78
CA LEU A 59 5.46 -6.62 -8.76
C LEU A 59 5.06 -5.45 -9.64
N GLY A 60 3.84 -5.47 -10.19
CA GLY A 60 3.37 -4.35 -11.00
C GLY A 60 3.11 -3.07 -10.20
N THR A 61 2.77 -3.17 -8.89
CA THR A 61 2.68 -1.99 -8.01
C THR A 61 4.06 -1.37 -7.85
N ALA A 62 5.08 -2.21 -7.61
CA ALA A 62 6.43 -1.79 -7.32
C ALA A 62 7.10 -1.18 -8.55
N THR A 63 6.95 -1.78 -9.73
CA THR A 63 7.55 -1.26 -10.96
C THR A 63 6.93 0.05 -11.40
N LEU A 64 5.60 0.11 -11.55
CA LEU A 64 4.91 1.34 -11.96
C LEU A 64 5.04 2.45 -10.92
N GLY A 65 4.91 2.10 -9.64
CA GLY A 65 5.13 3.03 -8.53
C GLY A 65 6.54 3.59 -8.56
N THR A 66 7.57 2.75 -8.73
CA THR A 66 8.96 3.20 -8.81
C THR A 66 9.21 4.07 -10.03
N MET A 67 8.63 3.73 -11.19
CA MET A 67 8.80 4.51 -12.40
C MET A 67 8.18 5.90 -12.26
N ILE A 68 6.90 5.97 -11.88
CA ILE A 68 6.18 7.25 -11.73
C ILE A 68 6.78 8.08 -10.59
N GLY A 69 7.01 7.46 -9.44
CA GLY A 69 7.59 8.15 -8.29
C GLY A 69 9.02 8.59 -8.48
N GLY A 70 9.83 7.78 -9.16
CA GLY A 70 11.20 8.13 -9.52
C GLY A 70 11.23 9.35 -10.46
N ILE A 71 10.35 9.39 -11.46
CA ILE A 71 10.21 10.56 -12.36
C ILE A 71 9.78 11.79 -11.56
N LEU A 72 8.72 11.70 -10.75
CA LEU A 72 8.23 12.83 -9.95
C LEU A 72 9.27 13.32 -8.93
N ALA A 73 9.98 12.41 -8.26
CA ALA A 73 11.06 12.75 -7.34
C ALA A 73 12.21 13.45 -8.07
N THR A 74 12.58 12.98 -9.26
CA THR A 74 13.65 13.60 -10.06
C THR A 74 13.27 15.00 -10.53
N ILE A 75 12.04 15.20 -11.03
CA ILE A 75 11.54 16.52 -11.43
C ILE A 75 11.56 17.47 -10.24
N ARG A 76 11.03 17.02 -9.09
CA ARG A 76 10.95 17.82 -7.88
C ARG A 76 12.31 18.15 -7.27
N ALA A 77 13.28 17.25 -7.38
CA ALA A 77 14.66 17.49 -6.92
C ALA A 77 15.41 18.50 -7.80
N ARG A 78 15.03 18.62 -9.08
CA ARG A 78 15.71 19.50 -10.03
C ARG A 78 15.07 20.89 -10.10
N TRP A 79 13.75 21.01 -9.95
CA TRP A 79 13.02 22.27 -10.17
C TRP A 79 12.22 22.72 -8.93
N ASP A 80 12.35 24.00 -8.57
CA ASP A 80 11.49 24.67 -7.59
C ASP A 80 10.42 25.49 -8.33
N PHE A 81 9.16 25.05 -8.23
CA PHE A 81 8.00 25.71 -8.85
C PHE A 81 6.80 25.74 -7.88
N VAL A 82 5.83 26.61 -8.10
CA VAL A 82 4.68 26.79 -7.16
C VAL A 82 3.87 25.50 -6.99
N ALA A 83 3.69 24.71 -8.07
CA ALA A 83 3.01 23.42 -7.98
C ALA A 83 3.79 22.32 -7.23
N ALA A 84 5.06 22.56 -6.92
CA ALA A 84 5.87 21.66 -6.11
C ALA A 84 5.32 21.55 -4.68
N ARG A 85 4.75 22.63 -4.12
CA ARG A 85 4.11 22.61 -2.80
C ARG A 85 2.83 21.76 -2.79
N TRP A 86 2.04 21.80 -3.86
CA TRP A 86 0.85 20.96 -4.01
C TRP A 86 1.22 19.48 -4.17
N LEU A 87 2.31 19.20 -4.88
CA LEU A 87 2.84 17.84 -5.00
C LEU A 87 3.32 17.30 -3.65
N ASP A 88 4.05 18.11 -2.87
CA ASP A 88 4.51 17.77 -1.53
C ASP A 88 3.32 17.49 -0.59
N MET A 89 2.30 18.37 -0.59
CA MET A 89 1.08 18.18 0.21
C MET A 89 0.31 16.91 -0.19
N THR A 90 0.18 16.64 -1.50
CA THR A 90 -0.51 15.44 -1.98
C THR A 90 0.24 14.18 -1.56
N ALA A 91 1.58 14.17 -1.64
CA ALA A 91 2.40 13.06 -1.17
C ALA A 91 2.22 12.83 0.35
N TRP A 92 2.12 13.89 1.15
CA TRP A 92 1.86 13.82 2.59
C TRP A 92 0.47 13.31 2.94
N VAL A 93 -0.57 13.81 2.26
CA VAL A 93 -1.94 13.32 2.41
C VAL A 93 -2.01 11.85 2.02
N LEU A 94 -1.33 11.46 0.94
CA LEU A 94 -1.18 10.06 0.61
C LEU A 94 -0.35 9.33 1.68
N LEU A 95 0.65 9.89 2.35
CA LEU A 95 1.33 9.09 3.39
C LEU A 95 0.42 8.83 4.62
N ILE A 96 -0.34 9.84 5.04
CA ILE A 96 -1.12 9.81 6.28
C ILE A 96 -2.50 9.15 6.10
N ALA A 97 -3.14 9.32 4.94
CA ALA A 97 -4.50 8.83 4.77
C ALA A 97 -4.56 7.30 4.86
N PRO A 98 -5.51 6.74 5.63
CA PRO A 98 -5.67 5.30 5.75
C PRO A 98 -6.16 4.72 4.41
N SER A 99 -5.66 3.54 4.02
CA SER A 99 -5.90 2.94 2.69
C SER A 99 -7.36 2.92 2.26
N PHE A 100 -8.27 2.66 3.19
CA PHE A 100 -9.72 2.66 2.94
C PHE A 100 -10.25 4.02 2.48
N MET A 101 -9.78 5.12 3.05
CA MET A 101 -10.25 6.47 2.73
C MET A 101 -9.88 6.87 1.29
N ILE A 102 -8.72 6.40 0.79
CA ILE A 102 -8.31 6.65 -0.61
C ILE A 102 -9.09 5.76 -1.56
N ALA A 103 -9.32 4.50 -1.19
CA ALA A 103 -10.17 3.61 -1.98
C ALA A 103 -11.58 4.20 -2.11
N GLN A 104 -12.17 4.67 -1.01
CA GLN A 104 -13.45 5.37 -1.04
C GLN A 104 -13.42 6.65 -1.87
N GLY A 105 -12.35 7.46 -1.77
CA GLY A 105 -12.17 8.65 -2.60
C GLY A 105 -12.19 8.33 -4.10
N TRP A 106 -11.52 7.27 -4.53
CA TRP A 106 -11.56 6.81 -5.92
C TRP A 106 -12.91 6.25 -6.34
N VAL A 107 -13.60 5.53 -5.45
CA VAL A 107 -14.96 5.02 -5.72
C VAL A 107 -15.94 6.18 -5.93
N LEU A 108 -15.88 7.22 -5.11
CA LEU A 108 -16.71 8.42 -5.24
C LEU A 108 -16.35 9.26 -6.48
N PHE A 109 -15.07 9.31 -6.83
CA PHE A 109 -14.60 10.00 -8.03
C PHE A 109 -15.04 9.30 -9.32
N ALA A 110 -15.00 7.96 -9.33
CA ALA A 110 -15.23 7.13 -10.51
C ALA A 110 -16.65 6.58 -10.62
N SER A 111 -17.54 6.84 -9.66
CA SER A 111 -18.94 6.39 -9.72
C SER A 111 -19.66 6.91 -10.98
N ALA A 112 -20.78 6.28 -11.34
CA ALA A 112 -21.52 6.62 -12.56
C ALA A 112 -21.94 8.11 -12.62
N ASP A 113 -22.29 8.70 -11.47
CA ASP A 113 -22.53 10.14 -11.30
C ASP A 113 -21.38 10.86 -10.57
N GLY A 114 -20.18 10.29 -10.64
CA GLY A 114 -19.00 10.82 -9.95
C GLY A 114 -18.49 12.12 -10.55
N LEU A 115 -17.56 12.77 -9.84
CA LEU A 115 -16.93 14.02 -10.27
C LEU A 115 -16.33 13.91 -11.67
N VAL A 116 -15.78 12.75 -12.05
CA VAL A 116 -15.18 12.57 -13.38
C VAL A 116 -16.22 12.58 -14.50
N HIS A 117 -17.42 12.06 -14.25
CA HIS A 117 -18.50 12.07 -15.23
C HIS A 117 -19.14 13.45 -15.32
N GLN A 118 -19.41 14.08 -14.17
CA GLN A 118 -20.06 15.39 -14.11
C GLN A 118 -19.18 16.55 -14.59
N TRP A 119 -17.88 16.53 -14.28
CA TRP A 119 -16.99 17.66 -14.60
C TRP A 119 -16.19 17.44 -15.88
N LEU A 120 -15.81 16.20 -16.19
CA LEU A 120 -14.95 15.89 -17.34
C LEU A 120 -15.68 15.12 -18.45
N GLY A 121 -16.91 14.64 -18.22
CA GLY A 121 -17.68 13.86 -19.19
C GLY A 121 -17.09 12.48 -19.51
N LEU A 122 -16.07 12.03 -18.77
CA LEU A 122 -15.29 10.83 -19.10
C LEU A 122 -15.97 9.55 -18.55
N THR A 123 -16.88 8.98 -19.33
CA THR A 123 -17.63 7.75 -18.98
C THR A 123 -16.77 6.49 -18.91
N TRP A 124 -15.62 6.47 -19.60
CA TRP A 124 -14.74 5.29 -19.64
C TRP A 124 -14.02 5.03 -18.32
N VAL A 125 -13.84 6.06 -17.48
CA VAL A 125 -13.09 5.99 -16.23
C VAL A 125 -13.82 5.11 -15.21
N THR A 126 -15.16 5.23 -15.14
CA THR A 126 -16.02 4.37 -14.33
C THR A 126 -15.85 2.91 -14.73
N SER A 127 -16.04 2.61 -16.02
CA SER A 127 -15.91 1.25 -16.56
C SER A 127 -14.50 0.67 -16.38
N PHE A 128 -13.47 1.51 -16.42
CA PHE A 128 -12.09 1.11 -16.21
C PHE A 128 -11.81 0.79 -14.74
N ILE A 129 -12.15 1.68 -13.80
CA ILE A 129 -11.84 1.52 -12.37
C ILE A 129 -12.60 0.33 -11.75
N PHE A 130 -13.84 0.11 -12.17
CA PHE A 130 -14.65 -1.03 -11.71
C PHE A 130 -14.43 -2.32 -12.53
N SER A 131 -13.59 -2.29 -13.56
CA SER A 131 -13.08 -3.50 -14.21
C SER A 131 -12.01 -4.15 -13.32
N PRO A 132 -11.90 -5.49 -13.29
CA PRO A 132 -10.87 -6.18 -12.51
C PRO A 132 -9.48 -5.55 -12.71
N THR A 133 -9.12 -5.27 -13.97
CA THR A 133 -7.84 -4.66 -14.35
C THR A 133 -7.63 -3.27 -13.75
N GLY A 134 -8.65 -2.42 -13.70
CA GLY A 134 -8.52 -1.06 -13.15
C GLY A 134 -8.52 -1.04 -11.63
N SER A 135 -9.27 -1.93 -10.97
CA SER A 135 -9.22 -2.08 -9.51
C SER A 135 -7.83 -2.52 -9.05
N TYR A 136 -7.22 -3.45 -9.80
CA TYR A 136 -5.82 -3.86 -9.61
C TYR A 136 -4.82 -2.72 -9.79
N LEU A 137 -5.01 -1.88 -10.82
CA LEU A 137 -4.18 -0.70 -11.08
C LEU A 137 -4.34 0.39 -10.02
N LEU A 138 -5.55 0.56 -9.49
CA LEU A 138 -5.83 1.47 -8.39
C LEU A 138 -5.12 1.04 -7.10
N CYS A 139 -5.20 -0.26 -6.77
CA CYS A 139 -4.42 -0.85 -5.68
C CYS A 139 -2.90 -0.70 -5.90
N ARG A 140 -2.43 -0.75 -7.15
CA ARG A 140 -1.02 -0.46 -7.52
C ARG A 140 -0.61 0.97 -7.17
N LEU A 141 -1.48 1.94 -7.42
CA LEU A 141 -1.23 3.36 -7.12
C LEU A 141 -1.33 3.69 -5.62
N VAL A 142 -2.21 3.04 -4.86
CA VAL A 142 -2.42 3.37 -3.44
C VAL A 142 -1.26 2.91 -2.55
N ASN A 143 -0.59 1.80 -2.87
CA ASN A 143 0.57 1.28 -2.13
C ASN A 143 1.89 2.04 -2.37
N PHE A 144 1.88 3.02 -3.27
CA PHE A 144 3.01 3.87 -3.66
C PHE A 144 3.66 4.69 -2.53
N ARG A 145 2.97 4.83 -1.38
CA ARG A 145 3.27 5.76 -0.27
C ARG A 145 4.67 5.62 0.34
N LEU A 146 5.29 4.44 0.27
CA LEU A 146 6.58 4.19 0.93
C LEU A 146 7.80 4.60 0.09
N LEU A 147 7.67 4.71 -1.23
CA LEU A 147 8.84 4.90 -2.10
C LEU A 147 9.25 6.37 -2.25
N ILE A 148 8.27 7.28 -2.25
CA ILE A 148 8.52 8.72 -2.34
C ILE A 148 9.34 9.19 -1.13
N TRP A 149 9.13 8.60 0.06
CA TRP A 149 9.82 8.98 1.29
C TRP A 149 11.30 8.54 1.31
N ARG A 150 11.62 7.34 0.78
CA ARG A 150 13.00 6.83 0.78
C ARG A 150 13.92 7.53 -0.23
N LEU A 151 13.35 8.10 -1.29
CA LEU A 151 14.06 8.95 -2.26
C LEU A 151 14.04 10.45 -1.87
N TRP A 152 13.40 10.79 -0.73
CA TRP A 152 13.25 12.15 -0.22
C TRP A 152 14.09 12.42 1.05
N PRO A 153 15.42 12.19 1.06
CA PRO A 153 16.23 12.81 2.08
C PRO A 153 16.51 14.27 1.65
N HIS A 154 16.07 15.23 2.47
CA HIS A 154 16.79 16.49 2.69
C HIS A 154 16.35 17.80 1.99
N ARG A 155 15.07 18.02 1.62
CA ARG A 155 14.60 19.38 1.22
C ARG A 155 13.19 19.80 1.68
N SER A 156 12.60 19.19 2.71
CA SER A 156 11.38 19.75 3.31
C SER A 156 11.70 20.90 4.27
N GLY A 157 12.00 22.07 3.70
CA GLY A 157 12.10 23.36 4.40
C GLY A 157 10.75 23.87 4.94
N ILE A 158 9.85 22.97 5.36
CA ILE A 158 8.58 23.32 6.03
C ILE A 158 8.81 23.46 7.56
N PHE A 159 9.88 22.88 8.09
CA PHE A 159 10.31 23.05 9.49
C PHE A 159 11.59 23.90 9.68
N GLY A 160 12.27 24.28 8.58
CA GLY A 160 13.50 25.08 8.65
C GLY A 160 13.30 26.58 8.84
N SER A 161 12.05 27.07 8.81
CA SER A 161 11.74 28.50 8.97
C SER A 161 11.32 28.91 10.39
N LEU A 162 11.26 27.97 11.34
CA LEU A 162 11.14 28.28 12.76
C LEU A 162 12.54 28.33 13.35
N GLY A 163 13.14 29.53 13.26
CA GLY A 163 14.47 29.83 13.77
C GLY A 163 14.61 29.47 15.25
N MET A 164 15.28 28.35 15.51
CA MET A 164 16.02 28.14 16.75
C MET A 164 17.48 28.33 16.40
N ARG A 165 17.89 29.61 16.50
CA ARG A 165 19.29 30.02 16.61
C ARG A 165 19.85 29.29 17.82
N GLN A 166 20.79 28.37 17.60
CA GLN A 166 21.59 27.81 18.66
C GLN A 166 22.59 28.88 19.08
N ASP A 167 22.26 29.58 20.16
CA ASP A 167 23.24 30.15 21.07
C ASP A 167 23.37 29.18 22.26
#